data_AF-A0A1R2AUX8-F1
#
_entry.id   AF-A0A1R2AUX8-F1
#
_cell.length_a   1.000
_cell.length_b   1.000
_cell.length_c   1.000
_cell.angle_alpha   90.00
_cell.angle_beta   90.00
_cell.angle_gamma   90.00
#
_symmetry.space_group_name_H-M   'P 1'
#
loop_
_entity.id
_entity.type
_entity.pdbx_description
1 polymer ?
#
loop_
_entity_poly.entity_id
_entity_poly.type
_entity_poly.pdbx_seq_one_letter_code
_entity_poly.pdbx_strand_id
1 'polypeptide(L)'
;MKAVAIVLCILALAQAGGMLGVGQNCDTTLTAYTVTSFNVTPWPPYKNTNMSMTMIGTMNSSQTLKSMNIYTYYKGSLLDVETVAESGTYTAGQTATINFKVYLPSIAPSGSYTVDVKLVNTSGVFLNCWQVSFTL
;
A
#
# COMPACT_ATOMS: atom_id res chain seq x y z
N MET A 1 -24.73 -54.37 -17.02
CA MET A 1 -24.49 -53.38 -15.93
C MET A 1 -23.36 -52.48 -16.39
N LYS A 2 -23.64 -51.19 -16.60
CA LYS A 2 -22.75 -50.21 -17.24
C LYS A 2 -21.95 -49.50 -16.16
N ALA A 3 -20.62 -49.55 -16.22
CA ALA A 3 -19.74 -48.73 -15.39
C ALA A 3 -19.42 -47.44 -16.14
N VAL A 4 -19.89 -46.31 -15.62
CA VAL A 4 -19.56 -44.97 -16.12
C VAL A 4 -18.38 -44.46 -15.29
N ALA A 5 -17.23 -44.30 -15.93
CA ALA A 5 -16.06 -43.67 -15.31
C ALA A 5 -16.21 -42.15 -15.42
N ILE A 6 -16.40 -41.48 -14.29
CA ILE A 6 -16.39 -40.02 -14.18
C ILE A 6 -14.95 -39.59 -13.96
N VAL A 7 -14.32 -39.04 -15.00
CA VAL A 7 -13.00 -38.41 -14.92
C VAL A 7 -13.20 -36.99 -14.38
N LEU A 8 -12.87 -36.80 -13.10
CA LEU A 8 -12.88 -35.50 -12.43
C LEU A 8 -11.64 -34.70 -12.85
N CYS A 9 -11.79 -33.72 -13.74
CA CYS A 9 -10.76 -32.73 -14.03
C CYS A 9 -10.64 -31.74 -12.86
N ILE A 10 -9.61 -31.89 -12.03
CA ILE A 10 -9.22 -30.88 -11.05
C ILE A 10 -8.33 -29.85 -11.77
N LEU A 11 -8.93 -28.80 -12.33
CA LEU A 11 -8.18 -27.59 -12.69
C LEU A 11 -7.80 -26.87 -11.39
N ALA A 12 -6.60 -27.12 -10.90
CA ALA A 12 -5.97 -26.26 -9.91
C ALA A 12 -5.60 -24.94 -10.60
N LEU A 13 -6.42 -23.91 -10.42
CA LEU A 13 -6.02 -22.52 -10.63
C LEU A 13 -4.90 -22.22 -9.65
N ALA A 14 -3.65 -22.39 -10.09
CA ALA A 14 -2.51 -21.83 -9.41
C ALA A 14 -2.64 -20.31 -9.49
N GLN A 15 -3.26 -19.71 -8.48
CA GLN A 15 -3.26 -18.28 -8.29
C GLN A 15 -1.80 -17.90 -8.00
N ALA A 16 -1.09 -17.45 -9.03
CA ALA A 16 0.20 -16.80 -8.88
C ALA A 16 -0.02 -15.46 -8.17
N GLY A 17 -0.32 -15.52 -6.88
CA GLY A 17 -0.22 -14.39 -5.98
C GLY A 17 1.25 -14.07 -5.84
N GLY A 18 1.76 -13.19 -6.70
CA GLY A 18 3.03 -12.53 -6.41
C GLY A 18 2.94 -11.99 -4.99
N MET A 19 3.99 -12.20 -4.19
CA MET A 19 4.06 -11.69 -2.82
C MET A 19 3.80 -10.17 -2.85
N LEU A 20 2.55 -9.77 -2.61
CA LEU A 20 2.24 -8.42 -2.17
C LEU A 20 3.00 -8.24 -0.85
N GLY A 21 3.65 -7.10 -0.68
CA GLY A 21 4.30 -6.77 0.58
C GLY A 21 3.28 -6.57 1.72
N VAL A 22 3.57 -5.73 2.69
CA VAL A 22 2.63 -5.50 3.81
C VAL A 22 1.51 -4.54 3.41
N GLY A 23 0.28 -4.86 3.81
CA GLY A 23 -0.89 -4.00 3.62
C GLY A 23 -1.85 -4.45 2.53
N GLN A 24 -2.81 -3.58 2.21
CA GLN A 24 -3.91 -3.83 1.27
C GLN A 24 -4.47 -2.51 0.71
N ASN A 25 -5.23 -2.59 -0.39
CA ASN A 25 -5.94 -1.42 -0.90
C ASN A 25 -7.12 -1.05 0.03
N CYS A 26 -7.22 0.23 0.42
CA CYS A 26 -8.28 0.75 1.30
C CYS A 26 -9.38 1.54 0.58
N ASP A 27 -9.22 1.83 -0.71
CA ASP A 27 -10.23 2.52 -1.52
C ASP A 27 -10.14 2.03 -2.97
N THR A 28 -11.04 1.11 -3.31
CA THR A 28 -11.09 0.49 -4.65
C THR A 28 -11.61 1.45 -5.72
N THR A 29 -12.11 2.63 -5.36
CA THR A 29 -12.53 3.65 -6.34
C THR A 29 -11.34 4.46 -6.87
N LEU A 30 -10.23 4.49 -6.13
CA LEU A 30 -8.99 5.17 -6.52
C LEU A 30 -8.09 4.21 -7.30
N THR A 31 -8.20 4.24 -8.62
CA THR A 31 -7.54 3.28 -9.50
C THR A 31 -6.44 3.90 -10.37
N ALA A 32 -6.10 5.18 -10.20
CA ALA A 32 -5.12 5.85 -11.06
C ALA A 32 -3.69 5.31 -10.85
N TYR A 33 -3.39 4.79 -9.66
CA TYR A 33 -2.14 4.08 -9.35
C TYR A 33 -2.44 2.76 -8.62
N THR A 34 -1.94 1.65 -9.15
CA THR A 34 -2.14 0.32 -8.55
C THR A 34 -0.85 -0.14 -7.88
N VAL A 35 -0.88 -0.28 -6.57
CA VAL A 35 0.25 -0.82 -5.78
C VAL A 35 0.43 -2.30 -6.10
N THR A 36 1.66 -2.68 -6.45
CA THR A 36 2.07 -4.06 -6.75
C THR A 36 3.04 -4.61 -5.70
N SER A 37 3.75 -3.74 -4.99
CA SER A 37 4.60 -4.11 -3.87
C SER A 37 4.68 -2.97 -2.86
N PHE A 38 4.68 -3.31 -1.57
CA PHE A 38 4.85 -2.34 -0.49
C PHE A 38 5.72 -2.93 0.61
N ASN A 39 6.97 -2.47 0.68
CA ASN A 39 7.95 -2.99 1.63
C ASN A 39 8.18 -1.97 2.75
N VAL A 40 8.27 -2.46 3.98
CA VAL A 40 8.57 -1.65 5.17
C VAL A 40 9.74 -2.29 5.89
N THR A 41 10.73 -1.49 6.31
CA THR A 41 11.89 -1.97 7.05
C THR A 41 12.27 -0.97 8.15
N PRO A 42 12.36 -1.38 9.43
CA PRO A 42 12.09 -2.72 9.94
C PRO A 42 10.59 -3.06 9.95
N TRP A 43 10.28 -4.36 9.90
CA TRP A 43 8.93 -4.88 10.08
C TRP A 43 8.94 -6.12 10.99
N PRO A 44 8.14 -6.18 12.07
CA PRO A 44 7.22 -5.14 12.56
C PRO A 44 7.93 -3.85 13.02
N PRO A 45 7.25 -2.69 12.99
CA PRO A 45 7.79 -1.44 13.51
C PRO A 45 8.02 -1.51 15.02
N TYR A 46 9.01 -0.77 15.52
CA TYR A 46 9.24 -0.58 16.95
C TYR A 46 9.66 0.85 17.25
N LYS A 47 9.42 1.27 18.51
CA LYS A 47 9.58 2.65 18.97
C LYS A 47 11.00 3.18 18.74
N ASN A 48 11.09 4.51 18.62
CA ASN A 48 12.33 5.26 18.45
C ASN A 48 13.14 4.86 17.19
N THR A 49 12.44 4.60 16.09
CA THR A 49 13.08 4.08 14.86
C THR A 49 12.55 4.78 13.61
N ASN A 50 13.45 5.01 12.65
CA ASN A 50 13.08 5.41 11.30
C ASN A 50 12.74 4.17 10.46
N MET A 51 11.49 4.05 10.04
CA MET A 51 11.07 3.07 9.06
C MET A 51 11.39 3.60 7.67
N SER A 52 11.93 2.75 6.82
CA SER A 52 12.05 2.99 5.38
C SER A 52 10.96 2.21 4.67
N MET A 53 10.25 2.87 3.76
CA MET A 53 9.18 2.30 2.98
C MET A 53 9.47 2.44 1.49
N THR A 54 9.13 1.40 0.74
CA THR A 54 9.19 1.40 -0.73
C THR A 54 7.84 0.94 -1.27
N MET A 55 7.10 1.86 -1.89
CA MET A 55 5.85 1.61 -2.59
C MET A 55 6.14 1.51 -4.10
N ILE A 56 5.82 0.37 -4.70
CA ILE A 56 5.99 0.13 -6.14
C ILE A 56 4.62 -0.19 -6.73
N GLY A 57 4.34 0.36 -7.91
CA GLY A 57 3.05 0.20 -8.55
C GLY A 57 3.03 0.70 -9.98
N THR A 58 1.94 0.44 -10.67
CA THR A 58 1.72 0.81 -12.06
C THR A 58 0.71 1.96 -12.15
N MET A 59 1.03 2.97 -12.96
CA MET A 59 0.12 4.06 -13.28
C MET A 59 -0.89 3.59 -14.33
N ASN A 60 -2.19 3.65 -14.01
CA ASN A 60 -3.25 3.27 -14.96
C ASN A 60 -3.70 4.44 -15.84
N SER A 61 -3.24 5.65 -15.54
CA SER A 61 -3.44 6.87 -16.32
C SER A 61 -2.20 7.76 -16.20
N SER A 62 -2.00 8.70 -17.13
CA SER A 62 -0.89 9.65 -17.03
C SER A 62 -1.10 10.59 -15.85
N GLN A 63 -0.09 10.73 -14.99
CA GLN A 63 -0.16 11.50 -13.75
C GLN A 63 1.13 12.27 -13.51
N THR A 64 1.00 13.48 -12.93
CA THR A 64 2.15 14.22 -12.37
C THR A 64 1.97 14.27 -10.85
N LEU A 65 2.91 13.67 -10.12
CA LEU A 65 2.88 13.60 -8.67
C LEU A 65 3.20 14.97 -8.04
N LYS A 66 2.62 15.20 -6.87
CA LYS A 66 2.84 16.41 -6.05
C LYS A 66 3.25 16.07 -4.62
N SER A 67 2.53 15.12 -4.02
CA SER A 67 2.79 14.72 -2.64
C SER A 67 2.24 13.33 -2.38
N MET A 68 2.56 12.83 -1.20
CA MET A 68 1.98 11.66 -0.59
C MET A 68 1.49 12.05 0.79
N ASN A 69 0.24 11.69 1.10
CA ASN A 69 -0.34 11.92 2.41
C ASN A 69 -0.37 10.60 3.19
N ILE A 70 0.08 10.66 4.43
CA ILE A 70 0.17 9.52 5.35
C ILE A 70 -0.75 9.82 6.52
N TYR A 71 -1.82 9.03 6.68
CA TYR A 71 -2.78 9.17 7.75
C TYR A 71 -2.54 8.07 8.78
N THR A 72 -2.22 8.45 10.01
CA THR A 72 -2.00 7.50 11.10
C THR A 72 -3.20 7.48 12.03
N TYR A 73 -3.74 6.30 12.27
CA TYR A 73 -4.85 6.05 13.17
C TYR A 73 -4.38 5.20 14.35
N TYR A 74 -4.71 5.62 15.58
CA TYR A 74 -4.51 4.85 16.80
C TYR A 74 -5.87 4.42 17.35
N LYS A 75 -6.08 3.11 17.47
CA LYS A 75 -7.38 2.53 17.89
C LYS A 75 -8.59 3.08 17.10
N GLY A 76 -8.39 3.35 15.81
CA GLY A 76 -9.42 3.86 14.90
C GLY A 76 -9.60 5.38 14.90
N SER A 77 -8.98 6.11 15.83
CA SER A 77 -8.99 7.58 15.85
C SER A 77 -7.81 8.13 15.06
N LEU A 78 -8.05 9.16 14.23
CA LEU A 78 -6.98 9.87 13.54
C LEU A 78 -6.03 10.49 14.57
N LEU A 79 -4.76 10.08 14.53
CA LEU A 79 -3.70 10.53 15.41
C LEU A 79 -2.86 11.63 14.76
N ASP A 80 -2.49 11.43 13.50
CA ASP A 80 -1.56 12.31 12.79
C ASP A 80 -1.77 12.26 11.28
N VAL A 81 -1.39 13.34 10.59
CA VAL A 81 -1.34 13.42 9.13
C VAL A 81 -0.01 14.05 8.69
N GLU A 82 0.81 13.27 8.01
CA GLU A 82 2.06 13.73 7.42
C GLU A 82 1.88 13.91 5.91
N THR A 83 2.50 14.96 5.34
CA THR A 83 2.58 15.17 3.89
C THR A 83 4.03 15.16 3.47
N VAL A 84 4.40 14.21 2.61
CA VAL A 84 5.73 14.09 2.02
C VAL A 84 5.66 14.66 0.60
N ALA A 85 6.58 15.55 0.25
CA ALA A 85 6.67 16.09 -1.10
C ALA A 85 7.11 14.99 -2.07
N GLU A 86 6.39 14.87 -3.19
CA GLU A 86 6.67 13.90 -4.25
C GLU A 86 6.70 14.61 -5.59
N SER A 87 7.40 14.02 -6.56
CA SER A 87 7.48 14.60 -7.90
C SER A 87 7.66 13.52 -8.96
N GLY A 88 7.57 13.93 -10.22
CA GLY A 88 7.69 13.04 -11.37
C GLY A 88 6.41 13.02 -12.19
N THR A 89 6.58 12.85 -13.50
CA THR A 89 5.49 12.67 -14.44
C THR A 89 5.59 11.28 -15.04
N TYR A 90 4.49 10.55 -14.95
CA TYR A 90 4.38 9.18 -15.41
C TYR A 90 3.29 9.08 -16.46
N THR A 91 3.52 8.29 -17.50
CA THR A 91 2.50 7.92 -18.47
C THR A 91 1.78 6.64 -18.05
N ALA A 92 0.58 6.41 -18.60
CA ALA A 92 -0.14 5.16 -18.37
C ALA A 92 0.73 3.93 -18.73
N GLY A 93 0.66 2.90 -17.89
CA GLY A 93 1.47 1.68 -17.97
C GLY A 93 2.86 1.77 -17.32
N GLN A 94 3.35 2.97 -16.98
CA GLN A 94 4.66 3.10 -16.33
C GLN A 94 4.62 2.61 -14.87
N THR A 95 5.75 2.04 -14.45
CA THR A 95 5.98 1.69 -13.04
C THR A 95 6.53 2.91 -12.32
N ALA A 96 5.91 3.27 -11.20
CA ALA A 96 6.42 4.28 -10.27
C ALA A 96 6.90 3.61 -8.98
N THR A 97 8.08 4.01 -8.53
CA THR A 97 8.70 3.56 -7.27
C THR A 97 8.86 4.76 -6.35
N ILE A 98 8.16 4.75 -5.23
CA ILE A 98 8.12 5.83 -4.24
C ILE A 98 8.82 5.35 -2.98
N ASN A 99 9.84 6.09 -2.55
CA ASN A 99 10.62 5.75 -1.36
C ASN A 99 10.48 6.86 -0.34
N PHE A 100 10.10 6.50 0.88
CA PHE A 100 9.88 7.46 1.95
C PHE A 100 10.28 6.87 3.30
N LYS A 101 10.39 7.75 4.30
CA LYS A 101 10.73 7.37 5.66
C LYS A 101 9.75 7.99 6.63
N VAL A 102 9.41 7.25 7.67
CA VAL A 102 8.57 7.74 8.77
C VAL A 102 9.24 7.37 10.09
N TYR A 103 9.28 8.31 11.02
CA TYR A 103 9.82 8.10 12.35
C TYR A 103 8.71 7.66 13.32
N LEU A 104 8.88 6.53 13.99
CA LEU A 104 8.00 6.08 15.08
C LEU A 104 8.57 6.57 16.43
N PRO A 105 7.97 7.58 17.09
CA PRO A 105 8.54 8.16 18.29
C PRO A 105 8.47 7.24 19.51
N SER A 106 9.37 7.45 20.46
CA SER A 106 9.41 6.69 21.74
C SER A 106 8.15 6.86 22.59
N ILE A 107 7.48 8.00 22.46
CA ILE A 107 6.24 8.34 23.19
C ILE A 107 4.99 7.67 22.60
N ALA A 108 5.09 6.98 21.45
CA ALA A 108 3.95 6.32 20.82
C ALA A 108 3.30 5.30 21.79
N PRO A 109 1.98 5.41 22.08
CA PRO A 109 1.27 4.44 22.90
C PRO A 109 1.39 3.01 22.34
N SER A 110 1.35 2.00 23.21
CA SER A 110 1.22 0.62 22.75
C SER A 110 -0.23 0.31 22.38
N GLY A 111 -0.43 -0.53 21.37
CA GLY A 111 -1.73 -0.89 20.84
C GLY A 111 -1.79 -0.91 19.31
N SER A 112 -3.02 -0.97 18.78
CA SER A 112 -3.26 -1.13 17.34
C SER A 112 -3.17 0.19 16.59
N TYR A 113 -2.40 0.16 15.50
CA TYR A 113 -2.22 1.24 14.56
C TYR A 113 -2.71 0.83 13.17
N THR A 114 -3.25 1.80 12.44
CA THR A 114 -3.54 1.69 11.01
C THR A 114 -2.97 2.92 10.33
N VAL A 115 -2.33 2.72 9.18
CA VAL A 115 -1.68 3.79 8.41
C VAL A 115 -2.17 3.71 6.98
N ASP A 116 -2.77 4.78 6.49
CA ASP A 116 -3.16 4.92 5.09
C ASP A 116 -2.12 5.79 4.38
N VAL A 117 -1.68 5.33 3.21
CA VAL A 117 -0.74 6.02 2.34
C VAL A 117 -1.44 6.31 1.01
N LYS A 118 -1.55 7.59 0.65
CA LYS A 118 -2.28 8.06 -0.54
C LYS A 118 -1.40 8.98 -1.38
N LEU A 119 -1.14 8.63 -2.63
CA LEU A 119 -0.47 9.52 -3.59
C LEU A 119 -1.42 10.61 -4.06
N VAL A 120 -0.90 11.83 -4.22
CA VAL A 120 -1.61 13.02 -4.66
C VAL A 120 -0.96 13.59 -5.91
N ASN A 121 -1.76 13.89 -6.94
CA ASN A 121 -1.27 14.56 -8.14
C ASN A 121 -1.27 16.09 -8.00
N THR A 122 -0.74 16.78 -9.02
CA THR A 122 -0.70 18.25 -9.08
C THR A 122 -2.08 18.91 -9.09
N SER A 123 -3.13 18.20 -9.48
CA SER A 123 -4.53 18.64 -9.39
C SER A 123 -5.15 18.47 -7.99
N GLY A 124 -4.42 17.89 -7.04
CA GLY A 124 -4.91 17.66 -5.67
C GLY A 124 -5.81 16.43 -5.51
N VAL A 125 -5.81 15.52 -6.48
CA VAL A 125 -6.63 14.30 -6.47
C VAL A 125 -5.81 13.12 -5.94
N PHE A 126 -6.43 12.29 -5.08
CA PHE A 126 -5.84 11.04 -4.63
C PHE A 126 -5.82 10.00 -5.74
N LEU A 127 -4.70 9.30 -5.91
CA LEU A 127 -4.51 8.33 -6.98
C LEU A 127 -4.75 6.88 -6.54
N ASN A 128 -4.57 6.62 -5.25
CA ASN A 128 -4.71 5.31 -4.63
C ASN A 128 -4.98 5.46 -3.13
N CYS A 129 -5.26 4.34 -2.47
CA CYS A 129 -5.24 4.19 -1.02
C CYS A 129 -4.57 2.86 -0.68
N TRP A 130 -3.45 2.89 0.06
CA TRP A 130 -2.81 1.69 0.59
C TRP A 130 -2.77 1.72 2.11
N GLN A 131 -3.33 0.72 2.76
CA GLN A 131 -3.45 0.63 4.21
C GLN A 131 -2.55 -0.46 4.77
N VAL A 132 -1.84 -0.13 5.85
CA VAL A 132 -1.03 -1.06 6.63
C VAL A 132 -1.49 -1.02 8.08
N SER A 133 -1.61 -2.18 8.73
CA SER A 133 -1.97 -2.28 10.14
C SER A 133 -0.91 -3.05 10.92
N PHE A 134 -0.59 -2.59 12.13
CA PHE A 134 0.36 -3.24 13.04
C PHE A 134 -0.01 -2.98 14.50
N THR A 135 0.66 -3.70 15.41
CA THR A 135 0.54 -3.50 16.86
C THR A 135 1.91 -3.15 17.43
N LEU A 136 1.94 -2.12 18.28
CA LEU A 136 3.13 -1.63 18.97
C LEU A 136 3.09 -1.95 20.48
#